data_AF-A0A844B851-F1
#
_entry.id   AF-A0A844B851-F1
#
_cell.length_a   1.000
_cell.length_b   1.000
_cell.length_c   1.000
_cell.angle_alpha   90.00
_cell.angle_beta   90.00
_cell.angle_gamma   90.00
#
_symmetry.space_group_name_H-M   'P 1'
#
loop_
_entity.id
_entity.type
_entity.pdbx_description
1 polymer ?
#
loop_
_entity_poly.entity_id
_entity_poly.type
_entity_poly.pdbx_seq_one_letter_code
_entity_poly.pdbx_strand_id
1 'polypeptide(L)'
;MSVFDPLDGWFEKGFRVRSQKAATARRDQARSRSGSAPSSTSGVKFSAGAKSKNVASVIRKAPEVMVKITGSSSGLATVKHHLDYISRNGDVELTNECGESIHGREEVKELREQLKASQVPHDSNKREFLHVVFSMPAGTPEKAMRESVAQFCQEEFANRRYVMAFHGDTDHTHVHVCVNTRDIDRADEPRLSPRKADLFRWRLGFADKLRENGIDAAASERRHRFNYRKPEHSAVRQIRADNPSSAVYNVRRATANAEDRVIKATLQPEKAFVGPIRPPRLAKVQQAAKSELQAALRAGTRPPHPAEQRIQASKIKTLASWSEVVRNLDAAGERDLAQSLAKMMREADKPVTSRAQELYDLAKSRRSQDRDHDR
;
A
#
# COMPACT_ATOMS: atom_id res chain seq x y z
N MET A 1 29.30 14.00 10.09
CA MET A 1 28.58 12.72 9.97
C MET A 1 27.21 12.90 10.59
N SER A 2 26.14 12.48 9.91
CA SER A 2 24.80 12.59 10.49
C SER A 2 24.58 11.46 11.48
N VAL A 3 23.77 11.73 12.51
CA VAL A 3 23.44 10.76 13.54
C VAL A 3 22.80 9.47 12.97
N PHE A 4 22.22 9.56 11.76
CA PHE A 4 21.51 8.49 11.09
C PHE A 4 22.28 7.82 9.94
N ASP A 5 23.58 8.09 9.80
CA ASP A 5 24.46 7.46 8.79
C ASP A 5 24.43 5.91 8.83
N PRO A 6 24.34 5.24 9.99
CA PRO A 6 24.19 3.77 10.06
C PRO A 6 22.96 3.22 9.31
N LEU A 7 21.98 4.07 9.01
CA LEU A 7 20.75 3.71 8.29
C LEU A 7 20.82 3.98 6.78
N ASP A 8 21.96 4.43 6.24
CA ASP A 8 22.09 4.72 4.81
C ASP A 8 21.65 3.55 3.94
N GLY A 9 22.11 2.33 4.22
CA GLY A 9 21.72 1.14 3.45
C GLY A 9 20.23 0.80 3.48
N TRP A 10 19.46 1.33 4.43
CA TRP A 10 18.01 1.12 4.52
C TRP A 10 17.23 2.01 3.56
N PHE A 11 17.75 3.21 3.32
CA PHE A 11 17.07 4.26 2.60
C PHE A 11 17.74 4.64 1.28
N GLU A 12 19.00 4.22 1.06
CA GLU A 12 19.79 4.45 -0.16
C GLU A 12 19.05 4.02 -1.43
N LYS A 13 18.31 2.89 -1.40
CA LYS A 13 17.54 2.42 -2.56
C LYS A 13 16.26 3.23 -2.82
N GLY A 14 15.78 3.97 -1.82
CA GLY A 14 14.60 4.83 -1.89
C GLY A 14 14.94 6.28 -2.24
N PHE A 15 16.07 6.81 -1.75
CA PHE A 15 16.52 8.18 -2.05
C PHE A 15 17.40 8.28 -3.31
N ARG A 16 18.04 7.21 -3.76
CA ARG A 16 18.74 7.21 -5.06
C ARG A 16 17.72 7.19 -6.20
N VAL A 17 17.64 8.29 -6.95
CA VAL A 17 17.16 8.28 -8.34
C VAL A 17 17.99 7.24 -9.06
N ARG A 18 17.37 6.29 -9.77
CA ARG A 18 18.11 5.29 -10.53
C ARG A 18 19.10 5.99 -11.47
N SER A 19 20.41 5.97 -11.18
CA SER A 19 21.37 5.78 -12.25
C SER A 19 21.28 4.31 -12.64
N GLN A 20 20.95 4.05 -13.90
CA GLN A 20 20.67 2.71 -14.39
C GLN A 20 21.89 1.79 -14.16
N LYS A 21 21.65 0.57 -13.64
CA LYS A 21 22.70 -0.43 -13.39
C LYS A 21 23.53 -0.74 -14.65
N ALA A 22 24.78 -1.13 -14.47
CA ALA A 22 25.77 -1.45 -15.51
C ALA A 22 25.35 -2.48 -16.58
N ALA A 23 24.38 -3.35 -16.33
CA ALA A 23 23.86 -4.29 -17.34
C ALA A 23 23.01 -3.59 -18.43
N THR A 24 22.39 -2.45 -18.09
CA THR A 24 21.73 -1.54 -19.04
C THR A 24 22.73 -0.62 -19.74
N ALA A 25 23.88 -0.31 -19.11
CA ALA A 25 24.90 0.56 -19.67
C ALA A 25 25.48 0.07 -21.00
N ARG A 26 25.55 -1.24 -21.27
CA ARG A 26 25.99 -1.76 -22.59
C ARG A 26 24.94 -1.57 -23.69
N ARG A 27 23.65 -1.63 -23.35
CA ARG A 27 22.53 -1.37 -24.28
C ARG A 27 22.37 0.14 -24.54
N ASP A 28 22.66 0.96 -23.53
CA ASP A 28 22.60 2.42 -23.63
C ASP A 28 23.88 3.04 -24.23
N GLN A 29 25.06 2.40 -24.11
CA GLN A 29 26.27 2.84 -24.84
C GLN A 29 26.06 2.79 -26.36
N ALA A 30 25.34 1.78 -26.84
CA ALA A 30 24.94 1.67 -28.25
C ALA A 30 23.96 2.80 -28.67
N ARG A 31 23.18 3.37 -27.73
CA ARG A 31 22.28 4.51 -27.96
C ARG A 31 22.93 5.88 -27.74
N SER A 32 23.99 5.97 -26.92
CA SER A 32 24.75 7.22 -26.76
C SER A 32 25.54 7.60 -28.02
N ARG A 33 25.88 6.60 -28.85
CA ARG A 33 26.51 6.80 -30.17
C ARG A 33 25.58 7.41 -31.22
N SER A 34 24.26 7.44 -30.98
CA SER A 34 23.25 8.05 -31.85
C SER A 34 22.75 9.42 -31.35
N GLY A 35 23.53 10.12 -30.51
CA GLY A 35 23.29 11.53 -30.17
C GLY A 35 22.13 11.83 -29.22
N SER A 36 21.49 10.82 -28.63
CA SER A 36 20.41 11.01 -27.64
C SER A 36 20.87 10.55 -26.27
N ALA A 37 21.36 11.48 -25.46
CA ALA A 37 21.58 11.22 -24.04
C ALA A 37 20.20 11.11 -23.34
N PRO A 38 19.94 10.07 -22.51
CA PRO A 38 18.74 10.05 -21.70
C PRO A 38 18.85 11.15 -20.65
N SER A 39 17.98 12.17 -20.72
CA SER A 39 17.93 13.16 -19.64
C SER A 39 17.37 12.51 -18.39
N SER A 40 17.99 12.80 -17.25
CA SER A 40 17.51 12.41 -15.93
C SER A 40 16.06 12.85 -15.76
N THR A 41 15.09 11.93 -15.74
CA THR A 41 13.80 12.24 -15.13
C THR A 41 14.09 12.53 -13.66
N SER A 42 14.08 13.81 -13.27
CA SER A 42 14.26 14.19 -11.87
C SER A 42 13.08 13.61 -11.11
N GLY A 43 13.29 12.50 -10.41
CA GLY A 43 12.27 12.01 -9.48
C GLY A 43 12.01 13.02 -8.37
N VAL A 44 11.02 12.73 -7.52
CA VAL A 44 10.62 13.56 -6.38
C VAL A 44 11.84 14.20 -5.68
N LYS A 45 11.76 15.51 -5.49
CA LYS A 45 12.81 16.31 -4.85
C LYS A 45 12.59 16.29 -3.35
N PHE A 46 13.63 15.88 -2.64
CA PHE A 46 13.60 15.80 -1.18
C PHE A 46 14.07 17.10 -0.55
N SER A 47 13.40 17.49 0.53
CA SER A 47 13.76 18.61 1.38
C SER A 47 15.13 18.40 2.03
N ALA A 48 15.76 19.51 2.43
CA ALA A 48 16.98 19.43 3.22
C ALA A 48 16.75 18.62 4.50
N GLY A 49 17.58 17.60 4.72
CA GLY A 49 17.47 16.70 5.88
C GLY A 49 16.28 15.74 5.84
N ALA A 50 15.63 15.53 4.70
CA ALA A 50 14.47 14.63 4.56
C ALA A 50 14.67 13.25 5.21
N LYS A 51 15.86 12.65 5.05
CA LYS A 51 16.22 11.37 5.69
C LYS A 51 16.16 11.49 7.20
N SER A 52 16.83 12.47 7.79
CA SER A 52 16.87 12.68 9.24
C SER A 52 15.49 12.96 9.82
N LYS A 53 14.69 13.81 9.15
CA LYS A 53 13.30 14.10 9.52
C LYS A 53 12.44 12.84 9.48
N ASN A 54 12.56 12.04 8.42
CA ASN A 54 11.81 10.78 8.30
C ASN A 54 12.20 9.79 9.41
N VAL A 55 13.49 9.63 9.71
CA VAL A 55 13.95 8.73 10.78
C VAL A 55 13.45 9.19 12.14
N ALA A 56 13.52 10.49 12.44
CA ALA A 56 12.95 11.05 13.66
C ALA A 56 11.43 10.77 13.77
N SER A 57 10.69 10.93 12.66
CA SER A 57 9.24 10.65 12.59
C SER A 57 8.96 9.16 12.84
N VAL A 58 9.77 8.26 12.28
CA VAL A 58 9.69 6.82 12.54
C VAL A 58 9.90 6.51 14.02
N ILE A 59 10.92 7.12 14.64
CA ILE A 59 11.23 6.93 16.07
C ILE A 59 10.10 7.41 16.97
N ARG A 60 9.50 8.55 16.62
CA ARG A 60 8.33 9.12 17.32
C ARG A 60 7.02 8.38 17.05
N LYS A 61 7.03 7.35 16.19
CA LYS A 61 5.85 6.58 15.77
C LYS A 61 4.78 7.45 15.09
N ALA A 62 5.21 8.41 14.26
CA ALA A 62 4.32 9.20 13.43
C ALA A 62 3.47 8.30 12.49
N PRO A 63 2.30 8.78 12.04
CA PRO A 63 1.47 8.11 11.04
C PRO A 63 2.25 7.64 9.81
N GLU A 64 2.04 6.38 9.41
CA GLU A 64 2.75 5.80 8.26
C GLU A 64 1.98 6.04 6.97
N VAL A 65 2.65 6.65 5.99
CA VAL A 65 2.07 6.91 4.68
C VAL A 65 1.88 5.61 3.90
N MET A 66 0.85 5.55 3.06
CA MET A 66 0.66 4.43 2.13
C MET A 66 0.48 4.92 0.69
N VAL A 67 1.38 4.44 -0.15
CA VAL A 67 1.29 4.57 -1.61
C VAL A 67 1.12 3.18 -2.22
N LYS A 68 0.10 3.03 -3.06
CA LYS A 68 -0.27 1.78 -3.72
C LYS A 68 -0.66 2.03 -5.17
N ILE A 69 -0.23 1.15 -6.06
CA ILE A 69 -0.80 1.05 -7.41
C ILE A 69 -2.03 0.15 -7.32
N THR A 70 -3.19 0.68 -7.68
CA THR A 70 -4.48 -0.02 -7.63
C THR A 70 -4.80 -0.72 -8.94
N GLY A 71 -4.32 -0.19 -10.06
CA GLY A 71 -4.63 -0.71 -11.38
C GLY A 71 -3.93 0.06 -12.51
N SER A 72 -4.40 -0.19 -13.72
CA SER A 72 -4.00 0.53 -14.93
C SER A 72 -5.13 0.49 -15.93
N SER A 73 -5.27 1.53 -16.74
CA SER A 73 -6.19 1.58 -17.87
C SER A 73 -5.43 1.43 -19.18
N SER A 74 -5.99 0.68 -20.12
CA SER A 74 -5.35 0.36 -21.39
C SER A 74 -5.87 1.17 -22.57
N GLY A 75 -6.81 2.09 -22.35
CA GLY A 75 -7.37 2.97 -23.39
C GLY A 75 -8.43 3.91 -22.82
N LEU A 76 -9.00 4.79 -23.64
CA LEU A 76 -9.99 5.78 -23.21
C LEU A 76 -11.23 5.16 -22.55
N ALA A 77 -11.71 4.00 -23.01
CA ALA A 77 -12.87 3.34 -22.42
C ALA A 77 -12.63 2.95 -20.95
N THR A 78 -11.47 2.37 -20.65
CA THR A 78 -11.10 1.98 -19.29
C THR A 78 -10.68 3.17 -18.42
N VAL A 79 -10.17 4.26 -19.03
CA VAL A 79 -9.93 5.53 -18.33
C VAL A 79 -11.25 6.16 -17.93
N LYS A 80 -12.25 6.18 -18.82
CA LYS A 80 -13.60 6.68 -18.54
C LYS A 80 -14.19 6.04 -17.28
N HIS A 81 -14.21 4.71 -17.19
CA HIS A 81 -14.74 4.03 -16.01
C HIS A 81 -13.99 4.39 -14.73
N HIS A 82 -12.67 4.59 -14.82
CA HIS A 82 -11.89 4.98 -13.66
C HIS A 82 -12.15 6.43 -13.25
N LEU A 83 -12.23 7.36 -14.20
CA LEU A 83 -12.58 8.76 -13.95
C LEU A 83 -13.98 8.89 -13.35
N ASP A 84 -14.97 8.18 -13.89
CA ASP A 84 -16.34 8.14 -13.35
C ASP A 84 -16.34 7.58 -11.91
N TYR A 85 -15.54 6.54 -11.63
CA TYR A 85 -15.39 5.98 -10.28
C TYR A 85 -14.75 6.97 -9.28
N ILE A 86 -13.60 7.57 -9.61
CA ILE A 86 -12.89 8.46 -8.69
C ILE A 86 -13.60 9.81 -8.51
N SER A 87 -14.33 10.28 -9.52
CA SER A 87 -15.15 11.50 -9.43
C SER A 87 -16.54 11.24 -8.83
N ARG A 88 -16.91 10.00 -8.52
CA ARG A 88 -18.29 9.61 -8.16
C ARG A 88 -19.32 10.10 -9.16
N ASN A 89 -19.01 9.95 -10.44
CA ASN A 89 -19.81 10.47 -11.56
C ASN A 89 -20.00 12.00 -11.52
N GLY A 90 -18.95 12.72 -11.11
CA GLY A 90 -18.89 14.18 -11.12
C GLY A 90 -19.20 14.87 -9.79
N ASP A 91 -19.54 14.13 -8.73
CA ASP A 91 -19.82 14.70 -7.40
C ASP A 91 -18.55 15.08 -6.63
N VAL A 92 -17.40 14.51 -7.01
CA VAL A 92 -16.08 14.81 -6.44
C VAL A 92 -15.24 15.56 -7.47
N GLU A 93 -14.71 16.70 -7.02
CA GLU A 93 -13.78 17.54 -7.76
C GLU A 93 -12.51 16.76 -8.16
N LEU A 94 -12.13 16.90 -9.43
CA LEU A 94 -10.87 16.42 -9.97
C LEU A 94 -9.93 17.61 -10.17
N THR A 95 -8.63 17.39 -10.01
CA THR A 95 -7.61 18.39 -10.34
C THR A 95 -6.64 17.81 -11.35
N ASN A 96 -6.35 18.55 -12.42
CA ASN A 96 -5.40 18.11 -13.46
C ASN A 96 -3.97 18.59 -13.21
N GLU A 97 -3.05 18.29 -14.13
CA GLU A 97 -1.64 18.67 -14.03
C GLU A 97 -1.38 20.18 -14.01
N CYS A 98 -2.29 20.98 -14.59
CA CYS A 98 -2.22 22.44 -14.63
C CYS A 98 -2.76 23.08 -13.33
N GLY A 99 -3.34 22.29 -12.42
CA GLY A 99 -4.03 22.79 -11.23
C GLY A 99 -5.46 23.25 -11.53
N GLU A 100 -6.01 22.97 -12.71
CA GLU A 100 -7.40 23.27 -13.04
C GLU A 100 -8.31 22.30 -12.31
N SER A 101 -9.39 22.86 -11.76
CA SER A 101 -10.42 22.11 -11.04
C SER A 101 -11.52 21.73 -12.02
N ILE A 102 -11.84 20.43 -12.08
CA ILE A 102 -12.79 19.82 -13.00
C ILE A 102 -13.91 19.23 -12.15
N HIS A 103 -15.11 19.77 -12.27
CA HIS A 103 -16.26 19.40 -11.46
C HIS A 103 -17.51 19.16 -12.33
N GLY A 104 -18.30 18.16 -11.94
CA GLY A 104 -19.51 17.79 -12.69
C GLY A 104 -19.24 16.92 -13.93
N ARG A 105 -20.32 16.36 -14.46
CA ARG A 105 -20.26 15.33 -15.52
C ARG A 105 -19.78 15.85 -16.86
N GLU A 106 -20.16 17.08 -17.22
CA GLU A 106 -19.81 17.67 -18.50
C GLU A 106 -18.32 18.02 -18.56
N GLU A 107 -17.74 18.62 -17.52
CA GLU A 107 -16.30 18.91 -17.49
C GLU A 107 -15.45 17.61 -17.50
N VAL A 108 -15.90 16.56 -16.80
CA VAL A 108 -15.26 15.23 -16.87
C VAL A 108 -15.38 14.63 -18.28
N LYS A 109 -16.44 14.94 -19.03
CA LYS A 109 -16.59 14.55 -20.44
C LYS A 109 -15.66 15.36 -21.34
N GLU A 110 -15.51 16.65 -21.12
CA GLU A 110 -14.56 17.51 -21.84
C GLU A 110 -13.12 17.05 -21.64
N LEU A 111 -12.73 16.75 -20.41
CA LEU A 111 -11.43 16.14 -20.09
C LEU A 111 -11.18 14.87 -20.92
N ARG A 112 -12.20 14.03 -21.11
CA ARG A 112 -12.08 12.81 -21.93
C ARG A 112 -11.87 13.13 -23.41
N GLU A 113 -12.56 14.13 -23.94
CA GLU A 113 -12.35 14.58 -25.32
C GLU A 113 -10.97 15.20 -25.50
N GLN A 114 -10.44 15.94 -24.52
CA GLN A 114 -9.07 16.43 -24.53
C GLN A 114 -8.04 15.29 -24.54
N LEU A 115 -8.26 14.23 -23.74
CA LEU A 115 -7.41 13.04 -23.76
C LEU A 115 -7.45 12.33 -25.11
N LYS A 116 -8.61 12.29 -25.76
CA LYS A 116 -8.77 11.75 -27.11
C LYS A 116 -8.03 12.58 -28.16
N ALA A 117 -8.13 13.91 -28.08
CA ALA A 117 -7.37 14.83 -28.93
C ALA A 117 -5.85 14.67 -28.76
N SER A 118 -5.42 14.27 -27.55
CA SER A 118 -4.02 13.99 -27.21
C SER A 118 -3.51 12.61 -27.68
N GLN A 119 -4.18 12.00 -28.66
CA GLN A 119 -3.81 10.72 -29.29
C GLN A 119 -3.73 9.53 -28.31
N VAL A 120 -4.49 9.56 -27.22
CA VAL A 120 -4.71 8.36 -26.41
C VAL A 120 -5.61 7.40 -27.20
N PRO A 121 -5.16 6.16 -27.48
CA PRO A 121 -5.98 5.19 -28.20
C PRO A 121 -7.30 4.90 -27.47
N HIS A 122 -8.38 4.70 -28.23
CA HIS A 122 -9.66 4.29 -27.66
C HIS A 122 -9.52 2.93 -26.95
N ASP A 123 -8.95 1.97 -27.67
CA ASP A 123 -8.55 0.66 -27.17
C ASP A 123 -7.07 0.42 -27.45
N SER A 124 -6.35 -0.12 -26.48
CA SER A 124 -4.96 -0.53 -26.62
C SER A 124 -4.67 -1.71 -25.70
N ASN A 125 -3.69 -2.52 -26.09
CA ASN A 125 -3.18 -3.63 -25.28
C ASN A 125 -2.06 -3.18 -24.33
N LYS A 126 -1.67 -1.89 -24.39
CA LYS A 126 -0.62 -1.30 -23.57
C LYS A 126 -1.25 -0.58 -22.37
N ARG A 127 -0.49 -0.41 -21.29
CA ARG A 127 -0.92 0.40 -20.14
C ARG A 127 -0.80 1.86 -20.52
N GLU A 128 -1.92 2.52 -20.82
CA GLU A 128 -1.93 3.94 -21.16
C GLU A 128 -1.96 4.81 -19.90
N PHE A 129 -2.71 4.40 -18.88
CA PHE A 129 -2.73 5.08 -17.58
C PHE A 129 -2.40 4.13 -16.43
N LEU A 130 -1.79 4.68 -15.39
CA LEU A 130 -1.49 4.01 -14.13
C LEU A 130 -2.33 4.64 -13.02
N HIS A 131 -2.95 3.81 -12.17
CA HIS A 131 -3.76 4.27 -11.05
C HIS A 131 -2.96 4.12 -9.76
N VAL A 132 -2.72 5.24 -9.09
CA VAL A 132 -1.94 5.33 -7.85
C VAL A 132 -2.81 5.94 -6.77
N VAL A 133 -2.77 5.37 -5.57
CA VAL A 133 -3.47 5.91 -4.40
C VAL A 133 -2.45 6.31 -3.35
N PHE A 134 -2.57 7.56 -2.89
CA PHE A 134 -1.87 8.10 -1.73
C PHE A 134 -2.85 8.14 -0.58
N SER A 135 -2.46 7.63 0.59
CA SER A 135 -3.38 7.51 1.71
C SER A 135 -2.70 7.75 3.05
N MET A 136 -3.49 8.29 3.96
CA MET A 136 -3.12 8.64 5.32
C MET A 136 -4.23 8.20 6.30
N PRO A 137 -3.90 8.03 7.60
CA PRO A 137 -4.93 7.78 8.61
C PRO A 137 -5.99 8.88 8.69
N ALA A 138 -7.15 8.53 9.26
CA ALA A 138 -8.24 9.48 9.50
C ALA A 138 -7.77 10.70 10.31
N GLY A 139 -8.39 11.86 10.04
CA GLY A 139 -8.05 13.12 10.71
C GLY A 139 -6.91 13.90 10.04
N THR A 140 -6.42 13.46 8.88
CA THR A 140 -5.43 14.22 8.11
C THR A 140 -6.09 15.44 7.45
N PRO A 141 -5.56 16.67 7.62
CA PRO A 141 -6.13 17.87 7.01
C PRO A 141 -6.20 17.78 5.49
N GLU A 142 -7.39 18.02 4.92
CA GLU A 142 -7.66 17.90 3.48
C GLU A 142 -6.75 18.79 2.64
N LYS A 143 -6.67 20.08 2.97
CA LYS A 143 -5.90 21.07 2.21
C LYS A 143 -4.42 20.67 2.09
N ALA A 144 -3.78 20.38 3.22
CA ALA A 144 -2.37 19.97 3.26
C ALA A 144 -2.15 18.61 2.56
N MET A 145 -3.11 17.70 2.61
CA MET A 145 -3.05 16.44 1.87
C MET A 145 -3.10 16.67 0.35
N ARG A 146 -4.04 17.48 -0.13
CA ARG A 146 -4.17 17.84 -1.56
C ARG A 146 -2.90 18.53 -2.07
N GLU A 147 -2.41 19.53 -1.33
CA GLU A 147 -1.19 20.28 -1.68
C GLU A 147 0.05 19.36 -1.71
N SER A 148 0.19 18.46 -0.73
CA SER A 148 1.31 17.51 -0.69
C SER A 148 1.33 16.55 -1.87
N VAL A 149 0.16 16.03 -2.26
CA VAL A 149 0.04 15.13 -3.42
C VAL A 149 0.23 15.89 -4.73
N ALA A 150 -0.26 17.13 -4.83
CA ALA A 150 -0.06 17.99 -5.99
C ALA A 150 1.43 18.27 -6.22
N GLN A 151 2.15 18.73 -5.19
CA GLN A 151 3.60 18.97 -5.23
C GLN A 151 4.36 17.69 -5.61
N PHE A 152 3.97 16.54 -5.05
CA PHE A 152 4.58 15.27 -5.40
C PHE A 152 4.37 14.93 -6.88
N CYS A 153 3.15 15.09 -7.40
CA CYS A 153 2.83 14.76 -8.80
C CYS A 153 3.53 15.70 -9.77
N GLN A 154 3.62 17.00 -9.46
CA GLN A 154 4.35 17.98 -10.27
C GLN A 154 5.84 17.63 -10.40
N GLU A 155 6.46 17.09 -9.34
CA GLU A 155 7.87 16.71 -9.37
C GLU A 155 8.09 15.32 -10.00
N GLU A 156 7.38 14.29 -9.54
CA GLU A 156 7.63 12.89 -9.93
C GLU A 156 7.03 12.55 -11.31
N PHE A 157 5.88 13.14 -11.64
CA PHE A 157 5.19 12.94 -12.91
C PHE A 157 5.28 14.18 -13.80
N ALA A 158 6.34 14.97 -13.62
CA ALA A 158 6.67 16.06 -14.52
C ALA A 158 6.62 15.58 -15.98
N ASN A 159 6.07 16.41 -16.86
CA ASN A 159 5.86 16.13 -18.27
C ASN A 159 4.92 14.96 -18.60
N ARG A 160 4.02 14.61 -17.66
CA ARG A 160 2.98 13.61 -17.87
C ARG A 160 1.64 14.21 -17.44
N ARG A 161 0.61 13.89 -18.20
CA ARG A 161 -0.77 14.26 -17.84
C ARG A 161 -1.22 13.42 -16.64
N TYR A 162 -1.85 14.05 -15.67
CA TYR A 162 -2.42 13.34 -14.55
C TYR A 162 -3.66 14.02 -14.02
N VAL A 163 -4.54 13.23 -13.43
CA VAL A 163 -5.77 13.70 -12.80
C VAL A 163 -5.84 13.11 -11.41
N MET A 164 -6.14 13.94 -10.42
CA MET A 164 -6.25 13.53 -9.03
C MET A 164 -7.62 13.84 -8.43
N ALA A 165 -8.08 12.98 -7.51
CA ALA A 165 -9.35 13.09 -6.81
C ALA A 165 -9.13 12.85 -5.32
N PHE A 166 -9.58 13.76 -4.45
CA PHE A 166 -9.48 13.63 -3.01
C PHE A 166 -10.74 13.00 -2.41
N HIS A 167 -10.58 11.91 -1.64
CA HIS A 167 -11.63 11.23 -0.90
C HIS A 167 -11.36 11.31 0.62
N GLY A 168 -12.14 12.12 1.33
CA GLY A 168 -12.07 12.30 2.78
C GLY A 168 -13.17 11.58 3.57
N ASP A 169 -14.09 10.91 2.89
CA ASP A 169 -15.34 10.38 3.44
C ASP A 169 -15.31 8.88 3.79
N THR A 170 -14.13 8.27 3.71
CA THR A 170 -13.90 6.87 4.11
C THR A 170 -13.04 6.80 5.38
N ASP A 171 -12.86 5.59 5.94
CA ASP A 171 -12.02 5.35 7.13
C ASP A 171 -10.60 5.93 7.04
N HIS A 172 -10.09 6.17 5.82
CA HIS A 172 -8.78 6.75 5.57
C HIS A 172 -8.89 7.85 4.52
N THR A 173 -8.27 8.99 4.81
CA THR A 173 -8.14 10.08 3.83
C THR A 173 -7.20 9.65 2.72
N HIS A 174 -7.65 9.71 1.47
CA HIS A 174 -6.85 9.26 0.35
C HIS A 174 -7.07 10.08 -0.93
N VAL A 175 -6.06 10.11 -1.78
CA VAL A 175 -6.08 10.76 -3.09
C VAL A 175 -5.82 9.71 -4.16
N HIS A 176 -6.76 9.56 -5.08
CA HIS A 176 -6.55 8.78 -6.30
C HIS A 176 -5.85 9.64 -7.33
N VAL A 177 -4.84 9.09 -8.00
CA VAL A 177 -4.09 9.75 -9.07
C VAL A 177 -4.08 8.81 -10.27
N CYS A 178 -4.61 9.29 -11.39
CA CYS A 178 -4.56 8.63 -12.68
C CYS A 178 -3.51 9.33 -13.54
N VAL A 179 -2.36 8.69 -13.75
CA VAL A 179 -1.22 9.27 -14.49
C VAL A 179 -1.02 8.59 -15.83
N ASN A 180 -0.80 9.38 -16.88
CA ASN A 180 -0.46 8.88 -18.21
C ASN A 180 0.95 8.26 -18.19
N THR A 181 1.09 7.07 -18.77
CA THR A 181 2.39 6.39 -18.84
C THR A 181 3.26 6.89 -19.97
N ARG A 182 2.74 7.66 -20.92
CA ARG A 182 3.50 8.33 -21.97
C ARG A 182 4.00 9.68 -21.49
N ASP A 183 5.15 10.08 -21.99
CA ASP A 183 5.65 11.44 -21.84
C ASP A 183 4.92 12.35 -22.84
N ILE A 184 4.67 13.61 -22.48
CA ILE A 184 3.95 14.56 -23.34
C ILE A 184 4.80 14.97 -24.54
N ASP A 185 6.07 15.31 -24.32
CA ASP A 185 6.93 15.86 -25.37
C ASP A 185 7.71 14.77 -26.09
N ARG A 186 8.06 13.69 -25.38
CA ARG A 186 8.99 12.67 -25.87
C ARG A 186 8.31 11.33 -26.10
N ALA A 187 7.82 11.14 -27.32
CA ALA A 187 7.20 9.87 -27.72
C ALA A 187 8.14 8.65 -27.58
N ASP A 188 9.45 8.84 -27.68
CA ASP A 188 10.47 7.78 -27.58
C ASP A 188 10.88 7.44 -26.13
N GLU A 189 10.48 8.26 -25.16
CA GLU A 189 10.76 8.04 -23.74
C GLU A 189 10.06 6.75 -23.27
N PRO A 190 10.74 5.88 -22.48
CA PRO A 190 10.11 4.68 -21.98
C PRO A 190 8.89 5.02 -21.13
N ARG A 191 7.84 4.20 -21.29
CA ARG A 191 6.63 4.33 -20.50
C ARG A 191 6.91 4.20 -19.01
N LEU A 192 6.15 4.95 -18.20
CA LEU A 192 6.21 4.88 -16.75
C LEU A 192 6.00 3.44 -16.26
N SER A 193 7.07 2.84 -15.74
CA SER A 193 7.10 1.45 -15.28
C SER A 193 7.68 1.35 -13.86
N PRO A 194 6.87 1.70 -12.84
CA PRO A 194 7.32 1.71 -11.46
C PRO A 194 7.60 0.28 -10.99
N ARG A 195 8.73 0.13 -10.29
CA ARG A 195 9.20 -1.09 -9.63
C ARG A 195 9.09 -0.91 -8.12
N LYS A 196 9.44 -1.97 -7.38
CA LYS A 196 9.35 -2.00 -5.91
C LYS A 196 10.16 -0.87 -5.24
N ALA A 197 11.33 -0.53 -5.79
CA ALA A 197 12.15 0.56 -5.26
C ALA A 197 11.49 1.93 -5.47
N ASP A 198 10.87 2.15 -6.64
CA ASP A 198 10.17 3.40 -6.95
C ASP A 198 8.97 3.60 -6.01
N LEU A 199 8.23 2.54 -5.67
CA LEU A 199 7.15 2.63 -4.68
C LEU A 199 7.62 3.03 -3.29
N PHE A 200 8.82 2.60 -2.88
CA PHE A 200 9.39 3.03 -1.60
C PHE A 200 9.85 4.48 -1.67
N ARG A 201 10.46 4.90 -2.79
CA ARG A 201 10.78 6.31 -3.07
C ARG A 201 9.54 7.19 -3.02
N TRP A 202 8.44 6.78 -3.67
CA TRP A 202 7.19 7.53 -3.68
C TRP A 202 6.63 7.72 -2.28
N ARG A 203 6.75 6.70 -1.40
CA ARG A 203 6.38 6.85 0.01
C ARG A 203 7.27 7.83 0.75
N LEU A 204 8.59 7.75 0.56
CA LEU A 204 9.52 8.69 1.19
C LEU A 204 9.24 10.12 0.73
N GLY A 205 9.04 10.33 -0.57
CA GLY A 205 8.75 11.64 -1.16
C GLY A 205 7.42 12.20 -0.70
N PHE A 206 6.37 11.37 -0.70
CA PHE A 206 5.06 11.76 -0.19
C PHE A 206 5.11 12.12 1.31
N ALA A 207 5.79 11.31 2.13
CA ALA A 207 5.98 11.65 3.55
C ALA A 207 6.77 12.95 3.72
N ASP A 208 7.69 13.27 2.80
CA ASP A 208 8.44 14.52 2.84
C ASP A 208 7.57 15.72 2.50
N LYS A 209 6.77 15.65 1.44
CA LYS A 209 5.80 16.71 1.08
C LYS A 209 4.77 16.93 2.18
N LEU A 210 4.29 15.86 2.84
CA LEU A 210 3.42 15.98 4.00
C LEU A 210 4.08 16.79 5.13
N ARG A 211 5.35 16.51 5.44
CA ARG A 211 6.10 17.24 6.48
C ARG A 211 6.38 18.70 6.07
N GLU A 212 6.63 18.97 4.79
CA GLU A 212 6.75 20.35 4.28
C GLU A 212 5.45 21.14 4.50
N ASN A 213 4.29 20.48 4.37
CA ASN A 213 2.97 21.06 4.62
C ASN A 213 2.46 20.87 6.07
N GLY A 214 3.36 20.57 7.02
CA GLY A 214 3.05 20.56 8.46
C GLY A 214 2.38 19.29 9.01
N ILE A 215 2.25 18.23 8.21
CA ILE A 215 1.72 16.93 8.65
C ILE A 215 2.90 16.02 9.02
N ASP A 216 3.02 15.64 10.29
CA ASP A 216 4.00 14.66 10.72
C ASP A 216 3.66 13.27 10.14
N ALA A 217 4.56 12.74 9.33
CA ALA A 217 4.36 11.52 8.57
C ALA A 217 5.67 10.75 8.44
N ALA A 218 5.58 9.43 8.55
CA ALA A 218 6.70 8.52 8.43
C ALA A 218 6.54 7.59 7.22
N ALA A 219 7.67 7.26 6.59
CA ALA A 219 7.75 6.20 5.60
C ALA A 219 8.87 5.23 5.98
N SER A 220 8.50 4.02 6.39
CA SER A 220 9.48 2.97 6.70
C SER A 220 9.08 1.62 6.11
N GLU A 221 10.05 0.72 6.01
CA GLU A 221 9.72 -0.69 5.83
C GLU A 221 9.32 -1.32 7.18
N ARG A 222 8.47 -2.33 7.15
CA ARG A 222 7.94 -2.99 8.36
C ARG A 222 9.06 -3.54 9.26
N ARG A 223 10.12 -4.09 8.64
CA ARG A 223 11.28 -4.65 9.35
C ARG A 223 12.03 -3.58 10.16
N HIS A 224 12.07 -2.33 9.69
CA HIS A 224 12.78 -1.25 10.38
C HIS A 224 12.06 -0.83 11.68
N ARG A 225 10.76 -1.11 11.77
CA ARG A 225 9.91 -0.91 12.97
C ARG A 225 9.64 -2.20 13.74
N PHE A 226 10.43 -3.24 13.49
CA PHE A 226 10.29 -4.55 14.14
C PHE A 226 8.92 -5.22 13.95
N ASN A 227 8.19 -4.83 12.90
CA ASN A 227 6.93 -5.47 12.55
C ASN A 227 7.20 -6.60 11.54
N TYR A 228 7.33 -7.81 12.07
CA TYR A 228 7.58 -9.02 11.28
C TYR A 228 6.31 -9.75 10.84
N ARG A 229 5.15 -9.34 11.37
CA ARG A 229 3.86 -9.94 11.00
C ARG A 229 3.50 -9.49 9.59
N LYS A 230 3.35 -10.46 8.69
CA LYS A 230 2.74 -10.17 7.39
C LYS A 230 1.27 -9.85 7.63
N PRO A 231 0.74 -8.75 7.06
CA PRO A 231 -0.68 -8.49 7.12
C PRO A 231 -1.39 -9.61 6.39
N GLU A 232 -2.60 -9.88 6.85
CA GLU A 232 -3.49 -10.79 6.18
C GLU A 232 -3.75 -10.32 4.73
N HIS A 233 -3.89 -11.29 3.82
CA HIS A 233 -4.22 -10.98 2.44
C HIS A 233 -5.56 -10.23 2.39
N SER A 234 -5.65 -9.16 1.58
CA SER A 234 -6.83 -8.28 1.56
C SER A 234 -8.12 -9.04 1.34
N ALA A 235 -8.13 -10.00 0.41
CA ALA A 235 -9.29 -10.87 0.17
C ALA A 235 -9.72 -11.64 1.44
N VAL A 236 -8.77 -12.12 2.25
CA VAL A 236 -9.08 -12.86 3.49
C VAL A 236 -9.57 -11.91 4.59
N ARG A 237 -8.98 -10.70 4.68
CA ARG A 237 -9.47 -9.65 5.58
C ARG A 237 -10.89 -9.23 5.22
N GLN A 238 -11.16 -9.02 3.92
CA GLN A 238 -12.48 -8.65 3.40
C GLN A 238 -13.49 -9.77 3.67
N ILE A 239 -13.15 -11.03 3.38
CA ILE A 239 -13.98 -12.17 3.79
C ILE A 239 -14.27 -12.14 5.29
N ARG A 240 -13.32 -11.82 6.17
CA ARG A 240 -13.61 -11.70 7.62
C ARG A 240 -14.49 -10.49 7.95
N ALA A 241 -14.21 -9.33 7.36
CA ALA A 241 -15.00 -8.11 7.56
C ALA A 241 -16.45 -8.30 7.10
N ASP A 242 -16.64 -9.05 6.01
CA ASP A 242 -17.94 -9.45 5.46
C ASP A 242 -18.58 -10.62 6.24
N ASN A 243 -17.82 -11.32 7.09
CA ASN A 243 -18.27 -12.44 7.94
C ASN A 243 -17.88 -12.26 9.43
N PRO A 244 -18.29 -11.17 10.12
CA PRO A 244 -17.85 -10.89 11.48
C PRO A 244 -18.59 -11.70 12.56
N SER A 245 -19.71 -12.36 12.25
CA SER A 245 -20.34 -13.39 13.10
C SER A 245 -21.17 -14.35 12.23
N SER A 246 -20.93 -15.67 12.28
CA SER A 246 -21.79 -16.60 11.54
C SER A 246 -21.93 -17.99 12.16
N ALA A 247 -22.98 -18.12 12.98
CA ALA A 247 -23.89 -19.26 12.88
C ALA A 247 -25.29 -18.77 12.44
N VAL A 248 -25.76 -17.61 12.95
CA VAL A 248 -27.15 -17.13 12.75
C VAL A 248 -27.33 -16.24 11.51
N TYR A 249 -26.34 -15.41 11.15
CA TYR A 249 -26.43 -14.50 9.99
C TYR A 249 -26.36 -15.23 8.63
N ASN A 250 -25.60 -16.34 8.57
CA ASN A 250 -25.48 -17.14 7.34
C ASN A 250 -26.73 -17.98 7.05
N VAL A 251 -27.51 -18.39 8.07
CA VAL A 251 -28.79 -19.06 7.84
C VAL A 251 -29.78 -18.07 7.24
N ARG A 252 -29.92 -16.86 7.80
CA ARG A 252 -30.82 -15.81 7.26
C ARG A 252 -30.47 -15.35 5.84
N ARG A 253 -29.19 -15.24 5.50
CA ARG A 253 -28.77 -14.84 4.14
C ARG A 253 -28.76 -16.00 3.16
N ALA A 254 -28.53 -17.24 3.61
CA ALA A 254 -28.70 -18.42 2.79
C ALA A 254 -30.18 -18.72 2.53
N THR A 255 -31.08 -18.49 3.50
CA THR A 255 -32.53 -18.56 3.29
C THR A 255 -33.01 -17.42 2.41
N ALA A 256 -32.59 -16.18 2.63
CA ALA A 256 -32.96 -15.05 1.76
C ALA A 256 -32.41 -15.18 0.32
N ASN A 257 -31.19 -15.67 0.13
CA ASN A 257 -30.64 -15.94 -1.20
C ASN A 257 -31.18 -17.24 -1.83
N ALA A 258 -31.65 -18.21 -1.03
CA ALA A 258 -32.33 -19.39 -1.52
C ALA A 258 -33.76 -19.04 -1.94
N GLU A 259 -34.47 -18.23 -1.17
CA GLU A 259 -35.80 -17.70 -1.47
C GLU A 259 -35.76 -16.80 -2.72
N ASP A 260 -34.80 -15.86 -2.81
CA ASP A 260 -34.64 -14.99 -4.00
C ASP A 260 -34.20 -15.78 -5.25
N ARG A 261 -33.46 -16.89 -5.06
CA ARG A 261 -33.12 -17.83 -6.15
C ARG A 261 -34.28 -18.74 -6.53
N VAL A 262 -35.10 -19.18 -5.59
CA VAL A 262 -36.33 -19.94 -5.87
C VAL A 262 -37.30 -19.04 -6.62
N ILE A 263 -37.47 -17.77 -6.20
CA ILE A 263 -38.29 -16.75 -6.87
C ILE A 263 -37.77 -16.47 -8.30
N LYS A 264 -36.46 -16.26 -8.49
CA LYS A 264 -35.86 -16.09 -9.83
C LYS A 264 -35.88 -17.35 -10.69
N ALA A 265 -35.82 -18.55 -10.09
CA ALA A 265 -35.92 -19.82 -10.80
C ALA A 265 -37.37 -20.17 -11.17
N THR A 266 -38.38 -19.73 -10.39
CA THR A 266 -39.79 -19.78 -10.81
C THR A 266 -40.12 -18.77 -11.91
N LEU A 267 -39.34 -17.69 -12.03
CA LEU A 267 -39.52 -16.64 -13.05
C LEU A 267 -38.69 -16.86 -14.32
N GLN A 268 -37.87 -17.92 -14.40
CA GLN A 268 -37.17 -18.34 -15.62
C GLN A 268 -37.23 -19.86 -15.75
N PRO A 269 -38.11 -20.41 -16.61
CA PRO A 269 -38.04 -21.82 -16.91
C PRO A 269 -36.77 -22.07 -17.73
N GLU A 270 -36.04 -23.11 -17.32
CA GLU A 270 -34.99 -23.79 -18.08
C GLU A 270 -33.54 -23.29 -17.91
N LYS A 271 -32.97 -23.59 -16.74
CA LYS A 271 -31.82 -24.54 -16.57
C LYS A 271 -31.28 -24.44 -15.13
N ALA A 272 -32.02 -25.00 -14.16
CA ALA A 272 -31.56 -25.09 -12.78
C ALA A 272 -30.81 -26.42 -12.55
N PHE A 273 -29.52 -26.30 -12.29
CA PHE A 273 -28.61 -27.35 -11.85
C PHE A 273 -29.18 -28.13 -10.63
N VAL A 274 -29.45 -29.42 -10.80
CA VAL A 274 -29.84 -30.33 -9.72
C VAL A 274 -28.58 -30.99 -9.15
N GLY A 275 -28.09 -30.48 -8.02
CA GLY A 275 -27.00 -31.08 -7.28
C GLY A 275 -26.94 -30.55 -5.84
N PRO A 276 -26.40 -31.34 -4.89
CA PRO A 276 -26.33 -30.93 -3.49
C PRO A 276 -25.55 -29.63 -3.34
N ILE A 277 -26.04 -28.74 -2.46
CA ILE A 277 -25.39 -27.47 -2.13
C ILE A 277 -23.97 -27.80 -1.65
N ARG A 278 -22.97 -27.43 -2.46
CA ARG A 278 -21.57 -27.67 -2.07
C ARG A 278 -21.30 -26.84 -0.81
N PRO A 279 -20.73 -27.44 0.26
CA PRO A 279 -20.33 -26.67 1.42
C PRO A 279 -19.34 -25.58 0.97
N PRO A 280 -19.32 -24.41 1.63
CA PRO A 280 -18.40 -23.35 1.29
C PRO A 280 -16.98 -23.91 1.30
N ARG A 281 -16.32 -23.88 0.14
CA ARG A 281 -14.93 -24.33 0.02
C ARG A 281 -14.06 -23.37 0.83
N LEU A 282 -13.74 -23.74 2.08
CA LEU A 282 -12.58 -23.14 2.76
C LEU A 282 -11.39 -23.30 1.82
N ALA A 283 -10.65 -22.21 1.60
CA ALA A 283 -9.46 -22.25 0.76
C ALA A 283 -8.53 -23.37 1.28
N LYS A 284 -7.87 -24.12 0.39
CA LYS A 284 -6.99 -25.25 0.78
C LYS A 284 -6.00 -24.88 1.90
N VAL A 285 -5.51 -23.65 1.88
CA VAL A 285 -4.62 -23.07 2.92
C VAL A 285 -5.28 -23.03 4.31
N GLN A 286 -6.57 -22.69 4.38
CA GLN A 286 -7.33 -22.66 5.64
C GLN A 286 -7.65 -24.06 6.14
N GLN A 287 -7.88 -25.02 5.23
CA GLN A 287 -8.08 -26.42 5.60
C GLN A 287 -6.82 -27.01 6.22
N ALA A 288 -5.65 -26.78 5.61
CA ALA A 288 -4.36 -27.20 6.15
C ALA A 288 -4.07 -26.57 7.53
N ALA A 289 -4.29 -25.26 7.68
CA ALA A 289 -4.12 -24.57 8.96
C ALA A 289 -5.07 -25.11 10.05
N LYS A 290 -6.30 -25.49 9.69
CA LYS A 290 -7.26 -26.11 10.61
C LYS A 290 -6.77 -27.49 11.08
N SER A 291 -6.33 -28.35 10.16
CA SER A 291 -5.84 -29.69 10.51
C SER A 291 -4.58 -29.63 11.38
N GLU A 292 -3.65 -28.72 11.08
CA GLU A 292 -2.45 -28.50 11.88
C GLU A 292 -2.79 -28.04 13.30
N LEU A 293 -3.72 -27.09 13.43
CA LEU A 293 -4.18 -26.62 14.75
C LEU A 293 -4.85 -27.74 15.55
N GLN A 294 -5.69 -28.56 14.91
CA GLN A 294 -6.33 -29.70 15.55
C GLN A 294 -5.30 -30.74 16.04
N ALA A 295 -4.28 -31.03 15.23
CA ALA A 295 -3.19 -31.92 15.61
C ALA A 295 -2.39 -31.37 16.81
N ALA A 296 -2.05 -30.07 16.79
CA ALA A 296 -1.36 -29.41 17.89
C ALA A 296 -2.18 -29.45 19.20
N LEU A 297 -3.48 -29.18 19.14
CA LEU A 297 -4.39 -29.25 20.29
C LEU A 297 -4.54 -30.67 20.85
N ARG A 298 -4.48 -31.71 20.00
CA ARG A 298 -4.49 -33.11 20.43
C ARG A 298 -3.16 -33.51 21.09
N ALA A 299 -2.04 -33.05 20.53
CA ALA A 299 -0.71 -33.32 21.06
C ALA A 299 -0.39 -32.51 22.33
N GLY A 300 -1.13 -31.43 22.62
CA GLY A 300 -0.84 -30.53 23.74
C GLY A 300 0.44 -29.71 23.57
N THR A 301 1.05 -29.75 22.39
CA THR A 301 2.29 -29.04 22.07
C THR A 301 2.00 -27.80 21.24
N ARG A 302 2.63 -26.68 21.62
CA ARG A 302 2.50 -25.42 20.90
C ARG A 302 3.22 -25.54 19.54
N PRO A 303 2.59 -25.17 18.41
CA PRO A 303 3.19 -25.35 17.09
C PRO A 303 4.45 -24.47 16.92
N PRO A 304 5.49 -24.96 16.21
CA PRO A 304 6.70 -24.19 15.95
C PRO A 304 6.41 -23.01 15.00
N HIS A 305 7.17 -21.93 15.10
CA HIS A 305 7.03 -20.79 14.20
C HIS A 305 7.91 -20.99 12.95
N PRO A 306 7.35 -21.21 11.75
CA PRO A 306 8.13 -21.65 10.57
C PRO A 306 9.16 -20.62 10.08
N ALA A 307 8.95 -19.34 10.36
CA ALA A 307 9.90 -18.27 10.01
C ALA A 307 10.69 -17.68 11.20
N GLU A 308 10.73 -18.36 12.35
CA GLU A 308 11.32 -17.82 13.58
C GLU A 308 12.80 -17.45 13.42
N GLN A 309 13.62 -18.37 12.94
CA GLN A 309 15.06 -18.13 12.71
C GLN A 309 15.31 -16.94 11.77
N ARG A 310 14.51 -16.82 10.70
CA ARG A 310 14.63 -15.69 9.75
C ARG A 310 14.23 -14.36 10.39
N ILE A 311 13.23 -14.37 11.26
CA ILE A 311 12.81 -13.19 12.03
C ILE A 311 13.92 -12.80 13.01
N GLN A 312 14.47 -13.74 13.76
CA GLN A 312 15.56 -13.48 14.71
C GLN A 312 16.81 -12.92 14.01
N ALA A 313 17.25 -13.51 12.90
CA ALA A 313 18.38 -12.99 12.13
C ALA A 313 18.14 -11.55 11.63
N SER A 314 16.92 -11.26 11.16
CA SER A 314 16.54 -9.92 10.73
C SER A 314 16.48 -8.93 11.90
N LYS A 315 16.00 -9.39 13.07
CA LYS A 315 15.91 -8.61 14.30
C LYS A 315 17.29 -8.23 14.82
N ILE A 316 18.22 -9.17 14.90
CA ILE A 316 19.62 -8.92 15.30
C ILE A 316 20.25 -7.83 14.43
N LYS A 317 20.11 -7.95 13.10
CA LYS A 317 20.64 -6.94 12.17
C LYS A 317 20.00 -5.56 12.39
N THR A 318 18.69 -5.52 12.60
CA THR A 318 17.95 -4.26 12.78
C THR A 318 18.32 -3.59 14.11
N LEU A 319 18.45 -4.37 15.19
CA LEU A 319 18.89 -3.89 16.51
C LEU A 319 20.31 -3.35 16.46
N ALA A 320 21.22 -4.00 15.73
CA ALA A 320 22.60 -3.53 15.59
C ALA A 320 22.68 -2.14 14.93
N SER A 321 21.91 -1.90 13.85
CA SER A 321 21.86 -0.57 13.23
C SER A 321 21.24 0.48 14.15
N TRP A 322 20.16 0.14 14.87
CA TRP A 322 19.52 1.07 15.79
C TRP A 322 20.37 1.37 17.04
N SER A 323 21.13 0.40 17.56
CA SER A 323 22.00 0.64 18.72
C SER A 323 23.13 1.62 18.39
N GLU A 324 23.63 1.60 17.15
CA GLU A 324 24.58 2.59 16.67
C GLU A 324 23.95 3.99 16.61
N VAL A 325 22.71 4.09 16.12
CA VAL A 325 21.96 5.37 16.10
C VAL A 325 21.70 5.89 17.51
N VAL A 326 21.38 5.03 18.49
CA VAL A 326 21.22 5.46 19.90
C VAL A 326 22.51 6.10 20.41
N ARG A 327 23.67 5.45 20.20
CA ARG A 327 24.97 6.02 20.62
C ARG A 327 25.24 7.38 19.96
N ASN A 328 24.92 7.51 18.68
CA ASN A 328 25.09 8.76 17.95
C ASN A 328 24.14 9.85 18.46
N LEU A 329 22.89 9.51 18.82
CA LEU A 329 21.91 10.45 19.39
C LEU A 329 22.34 10.93 20.77
N ASP A 330 22.83 10.03 21.63
CA ASP A 330 23.34 10.37 22.95
C ASP A 330 24.55 11.30 22.85
N ALA A 331 25.48 11.02 21.93
CA ALA A 331 26.63 11.87 21.65
C ALA A 331 26.25 13.25 21.10
N ALA A 332 25.14 13.34 20.35
CA ALA A 332 24.61 14.60 19.84
C ALA A 332 23.75 15.37 20.86
N GLY A 333 23.48 14.80 22.05
CA GLY A 333 22.64 15.43 23.08
C GLY A 333 21.13 15.29 22.86
N GLU A 334 20.69 14.51 21.87
CA GLU A 334 19.28 14.30 21.49
C GLU A 334 18.59 13.25 22.38
N ARG A 335 18.56 13.53 23.69
CA ARG A 335 18.15 12.56 24.73
C ARG A 335 16.73 12.02 24.56
N ASP A 336 15.77 12.87 24.20
CA ASP A 336 14.37 12.46 24.06
C ASP A 336 14.17 11.45 22.91
N LEU A 337 14.94 11.66 21.83
CA LEU A 337 14.90 10.82 20.64
C LEU A 337 15.61 9.49 20.90
N ALA A 338 16.74 9.51 21.60
CA ALA A 338 17.42 8.32 22.11
C ALA A 338 16.52 7.49 23.04
N GLN A 339 15.82 8.11 23.99
CA GLN A 339 14.88 7.43 24.88
C GLN A 339 13.71 6.79 24.12
N SER A 340 13.15 7.51 23.13
CA SER A 340 12.08 7.01 22.27
C SER A 340 12.53 5.80 21.45
N LEU A 341 13.75 5.86 20.90
CA LEU A 341 14.35 4.75 20.16
C LEU A 341 14.65 3.55 21.07
N ALA A 342 15.19 3.78 22.27
CA ALA A 342 15.41 2.72 23.24
C ALA A 342 14.10 2.03 23.65
N LYS A 343 13.00 2.79 23.82
CA LYS A 343 11.67 2.24 24.04
C LYS A 343 11.21 1.37 22.87
N MET A 344 11.39 1.85 21.64
CA MET A 344 11.07 1.07 20.44
C MET A 344 11.87 -0.25 20.39
N MET A 345 13.16 -0.22 20.71
CA MET A 345 14.02 -1.41 20.75
C MET A 345 13.61 -2.40 21.85
N ARG A 346 13.17 -1.92 23.02
CA ARG A 346 12.63 -2.80 24.09
C ARG A 346 11.34 -3.49 23.67
N GLU A 347 10.43 -2.77 23.01
CA GLU A 347 9.19 -3.35 22.49
C GLU A 347 9.47 -4.41 21.42
N ALA A 348 10.50 -4.18 20.60
CA ALA A 348 10.95 -5.13 19.60
C ALA A 348 11.50 -6.42 20.18
N ASP A 349 11.94 -6.40 21.44
CA ASP A 349 12.54 -7.58 22.04
C ASP A 349 11.52 -8.70 22.33
N LYS A 350 10.24 -8.34 22.40
CA LYS A 350 9.14 -9.28 22.63
C LYS A 350 9.12 -10.41 21.58
N PRO A 351 8.85 -11.66 21.99
CA PRO A 351 8.76 -12.78 21.07
C PRO A 351 7.61 -12.58 20.07
N VAL A 352 7.87 -12.85 18.79
CA VAL A 352 6.86 -12.75 17.74
C VAL A 352 6.08 -14.05 17.68
N THR A 353 4.79 -13.99 17.98
CA THR A 353 3.89 -15.15 17.90
C THR A 353 3.38 -15.35 16.49
N SER A 354 3.38 -16.60 16.03
CA SER A 354 2.75 -16.98 14.76
C SER A 354 1.23 -16.98 14.91
N ARG A 355 0.50 -16.85 13.81
CA ARG A 355 -0.97 -16.97 13.83
C ARG A 355 -1.43 -18.35 14.35
N ALA A 356 -0.69 -19.41 14.04
CA ALA A 356 -1.01 -20.75 14.52
C ALA A 356 -0.81 -20.87 16.04
N GLN A 357 0.23 -20.23 16.56
CA GLN A 357 0.48 -20.14 18.00
C GLN A 357 -0.59 -19.33 18.71
N GLU A 358 -0.98 -18.16 18.17
CA GLU A 358 -2.10 -17.36 18.73
C GLU A 358 -3.41 -18.15 18.79
N LEU A 359 -3.75 -18.88 17.73
CA LEU A 359 -4.95 -19.73 17.69
C LEU A 359 -4.89 -20.89 18.68
N TYR A 360 -3.70 -21.49 18.86
CA TYR A 360 -3.47 -22.53 19.85
C TYR A 360 -3.63 -21.99 21.28
N ASP A 361 -2.99 -20.85 21.58
CA ASP A 361 -3.03 -20.21 22.90
C ASP A 361 -4.48 -19.78 23.24
N LEU A 362 -5.22 -19.22 22.27
CA LEU A 362 -6.64 -18.86 22.41
C LEU A 362 -7.56 -20.07 22.61
N ALA A 363 -7.32 -21.17 21.89
CA ALA A 363 -8.11 -22.39 22.05
C ALA A 363 -7.88 -23.04 23.42
N LYS A 364 -6.65 -22.95 23.94
CA LYS A 364 -6.31 -23.42 25.29
C LYS A 364 -6.97 -22.56 26.38
N SER A 365 -6.97 -21.23 26.23
CA SER A 365 -7.59 -20.33 27.21
C SER A 365 -9.11 -20.46 27.29
N ARG A 366 -9.79 -20.69 26.15
CA ARG A 366 -11.24 -20.97 26.14
C ARG A 366 -11.56 -22.30 26.84
N ARG A 367 -10.78 -23.34 26.57
CA ARG A 367 -10.94 -24.64 27.25
C ARG A 367 -10.70 -24.58 28.75
N SER A 368 -9.86 -23.68 29.26
CA SER A 368 -9.73 -23.47 30.71
C SER A 368 -10.92 -22.71 31.28
N GLN A 369 -11.42 -21.68 30.58
CA GLN A 369 -12.60 -20.92 31.02
C GLN A 369 -13.86 -21.79 31.09
N ASP A 370 -14.08 -22.68 30.12
CA ASP A 370 -15.22 -23.61 30.14
C ASP A 370 -15.13 -24.60 31.32
N ARG A 371 -13.92 -25.03 31.71
CA ARG A 371 -13.72 -25.92 32.87
C ARG A 371 -13.94 -25.25 34.22
N ASP A 372 -13.71 -23.94 34.30
CA ASP A 372 -13.90 -23.15 35.51
C ASP A 372 -15.35 -22.67 35.67
N HIS A 373 -16.17 -22.74 34.61
CA HIS A 373 -17.62 -22.47 34.67
C HIS A 373 -18.46 -23.70 35.04
N ASP A 374 -17.93 -24.91 34.84
CA ASP A 374 -18.57 -26.19 35.20
C ASP A 374 -18.21 -26.66 36.64
N ARG A 375 -17.57 -25.79 37.44
CA ARG A 375 -17.30 -25.98 38.88
C ARG A 375 -18.03 -24.91 39.66
#